data_AF-A0A0B1SR96-F1
#
_entry.id   AF-A0A0B1SR96-F1
#
_cell.length_a   1.000
_cell.length_b   1.000
_cell.length_c   1.000
_cell.angle_alpha   90.00
_cell.angle_beta   90.00
_cell.angle_gamma   90.00
#
_symmetry.space_group_name_H-M   'P 1'
#
loop_
_entity.id
_entity.type
_entity.pdbx_description
1 polymer ?
#
loop_
_entity_poly.entity_id
_entity_poly.type
_entity_poly.pdbx_seq_one_letter_code
_entity_poly.pdbx_strand_id
1 'polypeptide(L)'
;MVSSSLLEQRQAEQKEAWDAYWKLRDLDTRGTFFPRMRYYVHKWFDAPATWFRESIVEPINNRNRLPYYHRRLSRVPEIDECGVNDKACFFEANEQFRLDKMVDGFILQTLRHRVDRCINYNETDLSPCAQVIEDLEENELNFFIKYGELGGEADVRDAYMKQKHRLIWERRHPEIMEERKKALMEHKVYFR
;
A
#
# COMPACT_ATOMS: atom_id res chain seq x y z
N MET A 1 38.83 -3.90 -2.39
CA MET A 1 37.52 -4.23 -1.79
C MET A 1 36.48 -4.01 -2.86
N VAL A 2 36.08 -5.06 -3.57
CA VAL A 2 35.01 -4.97 -4.57
C VAL A 2 33.71 -4.88 -3.76
N SER A 3 33.02 -3.73 -3.83
CA SER A 3 31.70 -3.59 -3.21
C SER A 3 30.76 -4.63 -3.82
N SER A 4 30.22 -5.53 -2.98
CA SER A 4 29.18 -6.47 -3.41
C SER A 4 27.98 -5.71 -3.99
N SER A 5 27.30 -6.33 -4.95
CA SER A 5 26.11 -5.74 -5.55
C SER A 5 24.97 -5.65 -4.51
N LEU A 6 24.08 -4.66 -4.63
CA LEU A 6 22.88 -4.52 -3.76
C LEU A 6 21.99 -5.78 -3.74
N LEU A 7 22.09 -6.62 -4.76
CA LEU A 7 21.36 -7.88 -4.84
C LEU A 7 21.99 -8.95 -3.95
N GLU A 8 23.31 -9.10 -4.01
CA GLU A 8 24.05 -10.03 -3.14
C GLU A 8 23.90 -9.63 -1.67
N GLN A 9 23.90 -8.32 -1.38
CA GLN A 9 23.63 -7.82 -0.03
C GLN A 9 22.24 -8.22 0.46
N ARG A 10 21.19 -8.00 -0.34
CA ARG A 10 19.83 -8.43 0.01
C ARG A 10 19.69 -9.95 0.16
N GLN A 11 20.39 -10.73 -0.67
CA GLN A 11 20.40 -12.19 -0.54
C GLN A 11 21.07 -12.63 0.77
N ALA A 12 22.19 -12.01 1.13
CA ALA A 12 22.87 -12.25 2.39
C ALA A 12 21.99 -11.87 3.59
N GLU A 13 21.37 -10.69 3.58
CA GLU A 13 20.44 -10.25 4.63
C GLU A 13 19.25 -11.22 4.79
N GLN A 14 18.67 -11.68 3.67
CA GLN A 14 17.60 -12.68 3.71
C GLN A 14 18.07 -14.01 4.32
N LYS A 15 19.28 -14.46 3.96
CA LYS A 15 19.86 -15.69 4.49
C LYS A 15 20.13 -15.57 5.99
N GLU A 16 20.71 -14.46 6.43
CA GLU A 16 20.96 -14.18 7.85
C GLU A 16 19.66 -14.14 8.66
N ALA A 17 18.62 -13.47 8.15
CA ALA A 17 17.30 -13.43 8.77
C ALA A 17 16.67 -14.84 8.87
N TRP A 18 16.84 -15.66 7.83
CA TRP A 18 16.33 -17.04 7.81
C TRP A 18 17.08 -17.95 8.80
N ASP A 19 18.40 -17.85 8.84
CA ASP A 19 19.23 -18.59 9.80
C ASP A 19 18.93 -18.17 11.24
N ALA A 20 18.69 -16.87 11.48
CA ALA A 20 18.26 -16.35 12.78
C ALA A 20 16.90 -16.91 13.20
N TYR A 21 15.92 -16.96 12.29
CA TYR A 21 14.62 -17.58 12.53
C TYR A 21 14.77 -19.05 12.96
N TRP A 22 15.60 -19.83 12.25
CA TRP A 22 15.83 -21.24 12.57
C TRP A 22 16.56 -21.45 13.90
N LYS A 23 17.48 -20.56 14.26
CA LYS A 23 18.15 -20.55 15.57
C LYS A 23 17.17 -20.30 16.71
N LEU A 24 16.32 -19.28 16.58
CA LEU A 24 15.29 -18.96 17.57
C LEU A 24 14.34 -20.14 17.75
N ARG A 25 13.88 -20.74 16.65
CA ARG A 25 12.96 -21.88 16.68
C ARG A 25 13.58 -23.14 17.31
N ASP A 26 14.88 -23.39 17.12
CA ASP A 26 15.55 -24.49 17.83
C ASP A 26 15.59 -24.24 19.34
N LEU A 27 15.88 -23.00 19.78
CA LEU A 27 15.89 -22.64 21.20
C LEU A 27 14.51 -22.80 21.84
N ASP A 28 13.46 -22.29 21.19
CA ASP A 28 12.07 -22.32 21.70
C ASP A 28 11.50 -23.73 21.82
N THR A 29 12.04 -24.71 21.06
CA THR A 29 11.50 -26.08 21.03
C THR A 29 12.16 -27.03 22.02
N ARG A 30 13.17 -26.56 22.78
CA ARG A 30 13.85 -27.38 23.79
C ARG A 30 12.93 -27.58 25.01
N GLY A 31 12.88 -28.81 25.53
CA GLY A 31 12.20 -29.15 26.79
C GLY A 31 10.89 -29.94 26.64
N THR A 32 10.13 -29.78 25.56
CA THR A 32 8.84 -30.49 25.35
C THR A 32 8.85 -31.31 24.05
N PHE A 33 8.25 -32.50 24.09
CA PHE A 33 8.29 -33.45 22.95
C PHE A 33 7.53 -32.95 21.71
N PHE A 34 6.31 -32.40 21.89
CA PHE A 34 5.46 -31.99 20.76
C PHE A 34 6.05 -30.86 19.91
N PRO A 35 6.50 -29.71 20.47
CA PRO A 35 7.14 -28.65 19.70
C PRO A 35 8.42 -29.12 19.01
N ARG A 36 9.20 -29.98 19.67
CA ARG A 36 10.43 -30.56 19.11
C ARG A 36 10.14 -31.43 17.87
N MET A 37 9.13 -32.29 17.94
CA MET A 37 8.69 -33.10 16.80
C MET A 37 8.21 -32.21 15.64
N ARG A 38 7.38 -31.21 15.93
CA ARG A 38 6.92 -30.23 14.92
C ARG A 38 8.10 -29.50 14.28
N TYR A 39 9.10 -29.08 15.05
CA TYR A 39 10.30 -28.45 14.51
C TYR A 39 10.99 -29.31 13.45
N TYR A 40 11.24 -30.58 13.75
CA TYR A 40 11.93 -31.48 12.83
C TYR A 40 11.11 -31.76 11.57
N VAL A 41 9.78 -31.94 11.68
CA VAL A 41 8.90 -32.11 10.52
C VAL A 41 8.98 -30.90 9.61
N HIS A 42 8.83 -29.69 10.16
CA HIS A 42 8.94 -28.45 9.38
C HIS A 42 10.34 -28.31 8.75
N LYS A 43 11.41 -28.65 9.48
CA LYS A 43 12.79 -28.60 8.96
C LYS A 43 13.02 -29.58 7.83
N TRP A 44 12.40 -30.76 7.90
CA TRP A 44 12.52 -31.79 6.89
C TRP A 44 11.92 -31.36 5.55
N PHE A 45 10.86 -30.56 5.56
CA PHE A 45 10.30 -29.96 4.33
C PHE A 45 11.06 -28.72 3.88
N ASP A 46 11.48 -27.85 4.80
CA ASP A 46 12.09 -26.58 4.46
C ASP A 46 13.56 -26.68 4.04
N ALA A 47 14.34 -27.57 4.66
CA ALA A 47 15.75 -27.76 4.31
C ALA A 47 15.99 -28.10 2.83
N PRO A 48 15.26 -29.07 2.21
CA PRO A 48 15.42 -29.33 0.78
C PRO A 48 14.94 -28.16 -0.09
N ALA A 49 13.91 -27.43 0.33
CA ALA A 49 13.42 -26.25 -0.41
C ALA A 49 14.44 -25.10 -0.39
N THR A 50 15.03 -24.83 0.78
CA THR A 50 16.09 -23.81 0.95
C THR A 50 17.33 -24.20 0.15
N TRP A 51 17.76 -25.47 0.20
CA TRP A 51 18.87 -25.97 -0.60
C TRP A 51 18.61 -25.79 -2.10
N PHE A 52 17.41 -26.08 -2.59
CA PHE A 52 17.04 -25.90 -3.99
C PHE A 52 17.06 -24.42 -4.40
N ARG A 53 16.54 -23.53 -3.54
CA ARG A 53 16.55 -22.07 -3.75
C ARG A 53 17.99 -21.55 -3.90
N GLU A 54 18.86 -21.86 -2.96
CA GLU A 54 20.24 -21.34 -2.91
C GLU A 54 21.15 -21.99 -3.96
N SER A 55 21.01 -23.31 -4.19
CA SER A 55 21.93 -24.05 -5.05
C SER A 55 21.58 -23.94 -6.54
N ILE A 56 20.30 -23.83 -6.87
CA ILE A 56 19.81 -23.91 -8.26
C ILE A 56 19.15 -22.60 -8.68
N VAL A 57 18.15 -22.11 -7.95
CA VAL A 57 17.33 -20.97 -8.39
C VAL A 57 18.12 -19.66 -8.38
N GLU A 58 18.78 -19.33 -7.28
CA GLU A 58 19.52 -18.07 -7.14
C GLU A 58 20.66 -17.93 -8.15
N PRO A 59 21.53 -18.93 -8.39
CA PRO A 59 22.60 -18.82 -9.39
C PRO A 59 22.08 -18.70 -10.81
N ILE A 60 21.03 -19.46 -11.17
CA ILE A 60 20.42 -19.39 -12.51
C ILE A 60 19.79 -18.01 -12.72
N ASN A 61 19.05 -17.51 -11.72
CA ASN A 61 18.44 -16.19 -11.79
C ASN A 61 19.51 -15.10 -11.86
N ASN A 62 20.54 -15.14 -11.00
CA ASN A 62 21.62 -14.15 -10.98
C ASN A 62 22.38 -14.08 -12.31
N ARG A 63 22.57 -15.22 -13.00
CA ARG A 63 23.20 -15.27 -14.34
C ARG A 63 22.30 -14.74 -15.45
N ASN A 64 20.99 -14.99 -15.38
CA ASN A 64 20.05 -14.75 -16.49
C ASN A 64 19.04 -13.61 -16.23
N ARG A 65 19.25 -12.78 -15.21
CA ARG A 65 18.30 -11.72 -14.83
C ARG A 65 18.32 -10.58 -15.82
N LEU A 66 17.15 -10.29 -16.42
CA LEU A 66 16.93 -9.09 -17.21
C LEU A 66 16.60 -7.90 -16.30
N PRO A 67 17.19 -6.71 -16.53
CA PRO A 67 16.79 -5.51 -15.80
C PRO A 67 15.38 -5.10 -16.24
N TYR A 68 14.53 -4.79 -15.25
CA TYR A 68 13.24 -4.15 -15.48
C TYR A 68 13.21 -2.80 -14.79
N TYR A 69 12.52 -1.84 -15.38
CA TYR A 69 12.42 -0.47 -14.87
C TYR A 69 10.97 -0.12 -14.62
N HIS A 70 10.73 0.67 -13.58
CA HIS A 70 9.42 1.26 -13.37
C HIS A 70 9.20 2.39 -14.40
N ARG A 71 8.06 2.34 -15.10
CA ARG A 71 7.69 3.38 -16.05
C ARG A 71 7.45 4.69 -15.29
N ARG A 72 8.08 5.77 -15.73
CA ARG A 72 7.82 7.12 -15.22
C ARG A 72 7.02 7.88 -16.26
N LEU A 73 5.86 8.38 -15.87
CA LEU A 73 5.01 9.24 -16.69
C LEU A 73 5.17 10.66 -16.18
N SER A 74 5.44 11.61 -17.08
CA SER A 74 5.39 13.03 -16.77
C SER A 74 3.94 13.46 -16.56
N ARG A 75 3.75 14.51 -15.76
CA ARG A 75 2.45 15.15 -15.62
C ARG A 75 2.08 15.86 -16.92
N VAL A 76 0.81 15.77 -17.28
CA VAL A 76 0.11 16.46 -18.37
C VAL A 76 -0.67 17.63 -17.74
N PRO A 77 -0.95 18.71 -18.49
CA PRO A 77 -1.89 19.74 -18.04
C PRO A 77 -3.24 19.14 -17.58
N GLU A 78 -3.81 19.73 -16.54
CA GLU A 78 -5.10 19.31 -16.00
C GLU A 78 -6.26 19.86 -16.85
N ILE A 79 -7.48 19.38 -16.58
CA ILE A 79 -8.68 19.71 -17.39
C ILE A 79 -9.08 21.19 -17.33
N ASP A 80 -8.66 21.91 -16.29
CA ASP A 80 -8.93 23.34 -16.10
C ASP A 80 -8.04 24.24 -16.95
N GLU A 81 -6.84 23.77 -17.31
CA GLU A 81 -5.91 24.48 -18.20
C GLU A 81 -6.23 24.23 -19.69
N CYS A 82 -6.92 23.13 -20.00
CA CYS A 82 -7.28 22.77 -21.38
C CYS A 82 -8.32 23.73 -21.99
N GLY A 83 -8.14 24.04 -23.28
CA GLY A 83 -9.15 24.72 -24.08
C GLY A 83 -10.40 23.84 -24.27
N VAL A 84 -11.60 24.45 -24.24
CA VAL A 84 -12.89 23.73 -24.29
C VAL A 84 -13.02 22.78 -25.49
N ASN A 85 -12.47 23.18 -26.64
CA ASN A 85 -12.54 22.43 -27.91
C ASN A 85 -11.26 21.62 -28.21
N ASP A 86 -10.25 21.67 -27.35
CA ASP A 86 -9.01 20.92 -27.55
C ASP A 86 -9.19 19.46 -27.10
N LYS A 87 -9.44 18.60 -28.07
CA LYS A 87 -9.65 17.16 -27.84
C LYS A 87 -8.35 16.43 -27.47
N ALA A 88 -7.20 16.92 -27.90
CA ALA A 88 -5.92 16.29 -27.59
C ALA A 88 -5.58 16.51 -26.11
N CYS A 89 -5.66 17.75 -25.64
CA CYS A 89 -5.49 18.09 -24.22
C CYS A 89 -6.49 17.33 -23.34
N PHE A 90 -7.76 17.29 -23.75
CA PHE A 90 -8.78 16.52 -23.03
C PHE A 90 -8.45 15.03 -22.92
N PHE A 91 -7.99 14.41 -24.02
CA PHE A 91 -7.65 13.00 -24.03
C PHE A 91 -6.49 12.69 -23.07
N GLU A 92 -5.41 13.47 -23.14
CA GLU A 92 -4.24 13.27 -22.28
C GLU A 92 -4.58 13.48 -20.79
N ALA A 93 -5.37 14.52 -20.48
CA ALA A 93 -5.84 14.79 -19.12
C ALA A 93 -6.75 13.67 -18.60
N ASN A 94 -7.62 13.11 -19.44
CA ASN A 94 -8.49 12.00 -19.05
C ASN A 94 -7.70 10.71 -18.80
N GLU A 95 -6.68 10.43 -19.62
CA GLU A 95 -5.80 9.28 -19.39
C GLU A 95 -4.98 9.43 -18.11
N GLN A 96 -4.48 10.64 -17.80
CA GLN A 96 -3.85 10.90 -16.50
C GLN A 96 -4.83 10.68 -15.35
N PHE A 97 -6.06 11.19 -15.45
CA PHE A 97 -7.09 10.99 -14.44
C PHE A 97 -7.41 9.51 -14.20
N ARG A 98 -7.50 8.69 -15.25
CA ARG A 98 -7.70 7.24 -15.15
C ARG A 98 -6.55 6.53 -14.45
N LEU A 99 -5.32 6.92 -14.77
CA LEU A 99 -4.13 6.40 -14.09
C LEU A 99 -4.10 6.78 -12.62
N ASP A 100 -4.37 8.05 -12.30
CA ASP A 100 -4.40 8.52 -10.91
C ASP A 100 -5.52 7.81 -10.11
N LYS A 101 -6.70 7.58 -10.71
CA LYS A 101 -7.78 6.78 -10.09
C LYS A 101 -7.34 5.34 -9.79
N MET A 102 -6.59 4.71 -10.69
CA MET A 102 -6.04 3.38 -10.48
C MET A 102 -5.01 3.37 -9.34
N VAL A 103 -4.11 4.35 -9.31
CA VAL A 103 -3.10 4.49 -8.26
C VAL A 103 -3.75 4.71 -6.90
N ASP A 104 -4.74 5.60 -6.81
CA ASP A 104 -5.51 5.85 -5.58
C ASP A 104 -6.23 4.57 -5.09
N GLY A 105 -6.73 3.74 -6.01
CA GLY A 105 -7.29 2.43 -5.67
C GLY A 105 -6.26 1.47 -5.04
N PHE A 106 -5.03 1.44 -5.56
CA PHE A 106 -3.94 0.65 -4.97
C PHE A 106 -3.44 1.21 -3.62
N ILE A 107 -3.52 2.53 -3.42
CA ILE A 107 -3.25 3.16 -2.12
C ILE A 107 -4.24 2.64 -1.08
N LEU A 108 -5.54 2.65 -1.39
CA LEU A 108 -6.57 2.09 -0.48
C LEU A 108 -6.34 0.61 -0.20
N GLN A 109 -6.03 -0.19 -1.23
CA GLN A 109 -5.71 -1.60 -1.03
C GLN A 109 -4.53 -1.80 -0.06
N THR A 110 -3.50 -0.95 -0.17
CA THR A 110 -2.35 -0.99 0.73
C THR A 110 -2.73 -0.66 2.16
N LEU A 111 -3.59 0.35 2.38
CA LEU A 111 -4.10 0.72 3.70
C LEU A 111 -4.95 -0.40 4.32
N ARG A 112 -5.83 -1.02 3.55
CA ARG A 112 -6.61 -2.20 3.99
C ARG A 112 -5.69 -3.33 4.45
N HIS A 113 -4.64 -3.63 3.68
CA HIS A 113 -3.64 -4.63 4.09
C HIS A 113 -2.84 -4.26 5.34
N ARG A 114 -2.78 -2.98 5.74
CA ARG A 114 -2.18 -2.58 7.01
C ARG A 114 -3.14 -2.82 8.16
N VAL A 115 -4.42 -2.46 7.99
CA VAL A 115 -5.47 -2.75 8.96
C VAL A 115 -5.56 -4.25 9.21
N ASP A 116 -5.67 -5.05 8.14
CA ASP A 116 -5.72 -6.51 8.23
C ASP A 116 -4.52 -7.08 9.01
N ARG A 117 -3.31 -6.59 8.72
CA ARG A 117 -2.10 -7.05 9.42
C ARG A 117 -2.08 -6.64 10.89
N CYS A 118 -2.58 -5.45 11.22
CA CYS A 118 -2.64 -5.01 12.61
C CYS A 118 -3.64 -5.83 13.42
N ILE A 119 -4.85 -6.05 12.88
CA ILE A 119 -5.89 -6.84 13.52
C ILE A 119 -5.43 -8.30 13.72
N ASN A 120 -4.84 -8.90 12.69
CA ASN A 120 -4.34 -10.28 12.78
C ASN A 120 -3.16 -10.43 13.74
N TYR A 121 -2.36 -9.37 13.96
CA TYR A 121 -1.26 -9.40 14.91
C TYR A 121 -1.73 -9.20 16.36
N ASN A 122 -2.72 -8.33 16.58
CA ASN A 122 -3.21 -7.94 17.90
C ASN A 122 -4.59 -8.55 18.24
N GLU A 123 -4.85 -9.82 17.90
CA GLU A 123 -6.18 -10.48 17.95
C GLU A 123 -7.03 -10.16 19.20
N THR A 124 -6.41 -10.01 20.38
CA THR A 124 -7.10 -9.78 21.65
C THR A 124 -7.31 -8.30 22.02
N ASP A 125 -6.44 -7.40 21.58
CA ASP A 125 -6.48 -5.98 21.92
C ASP A 125 -6.27 -5.12 20.68
N LEU A 126 -7.36 -4.53 20.19
CA LEU A 126 -7.34 -3.71 18.97
C LEU A 126 -6.98 -2.25 19.24
N SER A 127 -6.74 -1.85 20.49
CA SER A 127 -6.38 -0.47 20.83
C SER A 127 -5.16 0.07 20.06
N PRO A 128 -4.09 -0.70 19.78
CA PRO A 128 -2.96 -0.20 19.01
C PRO A 128 -3.29 0.03 17.53
N CYS A 129 -4.37 -0.57 17.02
CA CYS A 129 -4.77 -0.49 15.62
C CYS A 129 -5.64 0.72 15.27
N ALA A 130 -6.04 1.52 16.27
CA ALA A 130 -6.92 2.67 16.08
C ALA A 130 -6.41 3.63 14.98
N GLN A 131 -5.13 4.02 15.03
CA GLN A 131 -4.55 4.96 14.05
C GLN A 131 -4.59 4.42 12.62
N VAL A 132 -4.34 3.12 12.43
CA VAL A 132 -4.33 2.51 11.09
C VAL A 132 -5.73 2.42 10.51
N ILE A 133 -6.74 2.24 11.38
CA ILE A 133 -8.15 2.25 11.00
C ILE A 133 -8.57 3.66 10.61
N GLU A 134 -8.23 4.67 11.40
CA GLU A 134 -8.51 6.08 11.09
C GLU A 134 -7.88 6.51 9.76
N ASP A 135 -6.61 6.15 9.53
CA ASP A 135 -5.92 6.40 8.26
C ASP A 135 -6.72 5.79 7.10
N LEU A 136 -7.23 4.57 7.25
CA LEU A 136 -8.04 3.93 6.22
C LEU A 136 -9.35 4.68 6.00
N GLU A 137 -10.09 4.99 7.06
CA GLU A 137 -11.39 5.67 6.97
C GLU A 137 -11.28 7.06 6.34
N GLU A 138 -10.26 7.85 6.72
CA GLU A 138 -9.99 9.16 6.12
C GLU A 138 -9.69 9.03 4.61
N ASN A 139 -8.89 8.04 4.23
CA ASN A 139 -8.54 7.84 2.83
C ASN A 139 -9.71 7.27 2.01
N GLU A 140 -10.52 6.37 2.57
CA GLU A 140 -11.73 5.87 1.90
C GLU A 140 -12.75 6.99 1.70
N LEU A 141 -12.91 7.88 2.69
CA LEU A 141 -13.74 9.07 2.56
C LEU A 141 -13.21 10.00 1.46
N ASN A 142 -11.90 10.29 1.45
CA ASN A 142 -11.28 11.14 0.43
C ASN A 142 -11.44 10.55 -0.98
N PHE A 143 -11.28 9.23 -1.12
CA PHE A 143 -11.49 8.52 -2.37
C PHE A 143 -12.95 8.62 -2.83
N PHE A 144 -13.91 8.40 -1.93
CA PHE A 144 -15.33 8.51 -2.25
C PHE A 144 -15.75 9.94 -2.59
N ILE A 145 -15.20 10.93 -1.88
CA ILE A 145 -15.42 12.36 -2.19
C ILE A 145 -14.96 12.67 -3.62
N LYS A 146 -13.79 12.16 -4.05
CA LYS A 146 -13.26 12.41 -5.39
C LYS A 146 -13.98 11.60 -6.47
N TYR A 147 -14.13 10.29 -6.28
CA TYR A 147 -14.56 9.35 -7.33
C TYR A 147 -15.96 8.77 -7.17
N GLY A 148 -16.59 8.91 -6.01
CA GLY A 148 -17.91 8.35 -5.72
C GLY A 148 -19.01 8.99 -6.56
N GLU A 149 -20.09 8.25 -6.82
CA GLU A 149 -21.32 8.71 -7.49
C GLU A 149 -21.16 9.30 -8.91
N LEU A 150 -19.97 9.24 -9.50
CA LEU A 150 -19.71 9.78 -10.84
C LEU A 150 -20.27 8.87 -11.97
N GLY A 151 -20.59 7.61 -11.67
CA GLY A 151 -21.02 6.61 -12.66
C GLY A 151 -19.86 5.82 -13.27
N GLY A 152 -20.19 4.81 -14.08
CA GLY A 152 -19.20 3.91 -14.71
C GLY A 152 -18.45 4.55 -15.88
N GLU A 153 -19.11 5.43 -16.62
CA GLU A 153 -18.57 6.15 -17.79
C GLU A 153 -18.04 7.54 -17.43
N ALA A 154 -17.76 7.79 -16.14
CA ALA A 154 -17.32 9.10 -15.68
C ALA A 154 -15.95 9.50 -16.24
N ASP A 155 -15.88 10.72 -16.75
CA ASP A 155 -14.64 11.33 -17.23
C ASP A 155 -14.08 12.35 -16.22
N VAL A 156 -12.87 12.85 -16.50
CA VAL A 156 -12.22 13.93 -15.74
C VAL A 156 -13.09 15.19 -15.63
N ARG A 157 -13.96 15.45 -16.61
CA ARG A 157 -14.90 16.60 -16.60
C ARG A 157 -15.94 16.47 -15.49
N ASP A 158 -16.49 15.29 -15.28
CA ASP A 158 -17.52 15.06 -14.27
C ASP A 158 -16.91 15.19 -12.87
N ALA A 159 -15.70 14.64 -12.68
CA ALA A 159 -14.94 14.80 -11.44
C ALA A 159 -14.66 16.28 -11.14
N TYR A 160 -14.29 17.06 -12.16
CA TYR A 160 -14.07 18.49 -12.03
C TYR A 160 -15.35 19.27 -11.73
N MET A 161 -16.48 18.93 -12.35
CA MET A 161 -17.78 19.55 -12.04
C MET A 161 -18.24 19.20 -10.61
N LYS A 162 -18.01 17.97 -10.15
CA LYS A 162 -18.24 17.56 -8.76
C LYS A 162 -17.40 18.38 -7.79
N GLN A 163 -16.11 18.57 -8.09
CA GLN A 163 -15.22 19.43 -7.29
C GLN A 163 -15.73 20.87 -7.24
N LYS A 164 -16.13 21.45 -8.38
CA LYS A 164 -16.72 22.80 -8.42
C LYS A 164 -17.98 22.90 -7.58
N HIS A 165 -18.87 21.93 -7.69
CA HIS A 165 -20.10 21.88 -6.90
C HIS A 165 -19.78 21.92 -5.40
N ARG A 166 -18.83 21.09 -4.95
CA ARG A 166 -18.37 21.08 -3.57
C ARG A 166 -17.83 22.43 -3.12
N LEU A 167 -16.92 23.04 -3.88
CA LEU A 167 -16.33 24.35 -3.55
C LEU A 167 -17.38 25.48 -3.48
N ILE A 168 -18.35 25.47 -4.39
CA ILE A 168 -19.46 26.44 -4.36
C ILE A 168 -20.33 26.22 -3.12
N TRP A 169 -20.59 24.96 -2.75
CA TRP A 169 -21.37 24.61 -1.58
C TRP A 169 -20.67 25.02 -0.28
N GLU A 170 -19.37 24.72 -0.14
CA GLU A 170 -18.53 25.10 1.00
C GLU A 170 -18.49 26.62 1.18
N ARG A 171 -18.39 27.37 0.08
CA ARG A 171 -18.43 28.83 0.11
C ARG A 171 -19.77 29.39 0.59
N ARG A 172 -20.89 28.67 0.37
CA ARG A 172 -22.24 29.10 0.79
C ARG A 172 -22.56 28.75 2.24
N HIS A 173 -21.85 27.78 2.83
CA HIS A 173 -22.12 27.27 4.18
C HIS A 173 -20.86 27.26 5.05
N PRO A 174 -20.26 28.43 5.35
CA PRO A 174 -19.08 28.51 6.21
C PRO A 174 -19.33 27.96 7.62
N GLU A 175 -20.55 28.10 8.16
CA GLU A 175 -20.95 27.62 9.48
C GLU A 175 -20.78 26.11 9.63
N ILE A 176 -21.22 25.33 8.63
CA ILE A 176 -21.08 23.87 8.64
C ILE A 176 -19.60 23.47 8.57
N MET A 177 -18.79 24.24 7.84
CA MET A 177 -17.36 23.96 7.73
C MET A 177 -16.61 24.23 9.04
N GLU A 178 -17.00 25.26 9.79
CA GLU A 178 -16.47 25.52 11.13
C GLU A 178 -16.87 24.42 12.12
N GLU A 179 -18.11 23.97 12.09
CA GLU A 179 -18.57 22.84 12.92
C GLU A 179 -17.82 21.55 12.60
N ARG A 180 -17.66 21.20 11.32
CA ARG A 180 -16.84 20.04 10.91
C ARG A 180 -15.41 20.14 11.40
N LYS A 181 -14.80 21.33 11.33
CA LYS A 181 -13.44 21.55 11.86
C LYS A 181 -13.38 21.34 13.36
N LYS A 182 -14.37 21.81 14.13
CA LYS A 182 -14.45 21.58 15.58
C LYS A 182 -14.58 20.08 15.90
N ALA A 183 -15.52 19.39 15.24
CA ALA A 183 -15.71 17.95 15.43
C ALA A 183 -14.44 17.15 15.10
N LEU A 184 -13.73 17.49 14.03
CA LEU A 184 -12.47 16.84 13.67
C LEU A 184 -11.35 17.11 14.68
N MET A 185 -11.28 18.34 15.23
CA MET A 185 -10.33 18.67 16.29
C MET A 185 -10.63 17.90 17.58
N GLU A 186 -11.90 17.80 17.97
CA GLU A 186 -12.34 17.02 19.14
C GLU A 186 -12.00 15.54 18.97
N HIS A 187 -12.26 14.95 17.79
CA HIS A 187 -11.88 13.58 17.47
C HIS A 187 -10.38 13.34 17.62
N LYS A 188 -9.55 14.23 17.04
CA LYS A 188 -8.09 14.12 17.13
C LYS A 188 -7.53 14.31 18.53
N VAL A 189 -8.22 15.05 19.40
CA VAL A 189 -7.83 15.21 20.81
C VAL A 189 -8.18 13.95 21.61
N TYR A 190 -9.29 13.29 21.29
CA TYR A 190 -9.70 12.06 21.98
C TYR A 190 -8.80 10.86 21.67
N PHE A 191 -8.30 10.78 20.43
CA PHE A 191 -7.46 9.68 19.94
C PHE A 191 -5.95 9.93 19.99
N ARG A 192 -5.51 11.11 20.45
CA ARG A 192 -4.10 11.43 20.74
C ARG A 192 -3.76 11.13 22.19
#